data_AF-A0A7M1UNG8-F1
#
_entry.id   AF-A0A7M1UNG8-F1
#
_cell.length_a   1.000
_cell.length_b   1.000
_cell.length_c   1.000
_cell.angle_alpha   90.00
_cell.angle_beta   90.00
_cell.angle_gamma   90.00
#
_symmetry.space_group_name_H-M   'P 1'
#
loop_
_entity.id
_entity.type
_entity.pdbx_description
1 polymer ?
#
loop_
_entity_poly.entity_id
_entity_poly.type
_entity_poly.pdbx_seq_one_letter_code
_entity_poly.pdbx_strand_id
1 'polypeptide(L)'
;MEKKGLITKLEKNGELYVGLSDQGKSFVKKLLELLSPIRDSDEVLDTPVRLNISKELVTSINLYRLIVHAGLSRKGYLILEEASRLVIDGGRNINIILESFTRNPTRFFKIAKHKGKDVLMLDKQGVEVLKKTPHYKVFQENPIYRLLVVLTGSPWAREISGKLNTFLGVLVAGTITMSILLETFIPLAIGIGTSVLIIGLNLVFARLGFIDAE
;
A
#
# COMPACT_ATOMS: atom_id res chain seq x y z
N MET A 1 0.27 -18.96 19.15
CA MET A 1 -0.68 -17.83 19.16
C MET A 1 -1.99 -18.23 19.80
N GLU A 2 -2.77 -19.14 19.19
CA GLU A 2 -4.07 -19.62 19.71
C GLU A 2 -4.00 -20.17 21.14
N LYS A 3 -3.13 -21.14 21.41
CA LYS A 3 -2.86 -21.66 22.78
C LYS A 3 -2.36 -20.60 23.79
N LYS A 4 -1.99 -19.40 23.34
CA LYS A 4 -1.58 -18.26 24.19
C LYS A 4 -2.68 -17.20 24.33
N GLY A 5 -3.90 -17.45 23.83
CA GLY A 5 -5.01 -16.50 23.85
C GLY A 5 -4.86 -15.29 22.92
N LEU A 6 -3.78 -15.19 22.12
CA LEU A 6 -3.42 -13.97 21.36
C LEU A 6 -4.16 -13.81 20.02
N ILE A 7 -4.82 -14.86 19.52
CA ILE A 7 -5.61 -14.80 18.29
C ILE A 7 -6.98 -15.42 18.49
N THR A 8 -7.98 -14.83 17.85
CA THR A 8 -9.31 -15.41 17.67
C THR A 8 -9.41 -16.02 16.28
N LYS A 9 -10.14 -17.12 16.18
CA LYS A 9 -10.56 -17.71 14.91
C LYS A 9 -12.06 -17.57 14.78
N LEU A 10 -12.51 -17.17 13.60
CA LEU A 10 -13.92 -17.12 13.24
C LEU A 10 -14.08 -17.77 11.88
N GLU A 11 -14.90 -18.80 11.79
CA GLU A 11 -15.23 -19.46 10.54
C GLU A 11 -16.54 -18.86 10.02
N LYS A 12 -16.53 -18.38 8.76
CA LYS A 12 -17.71 -17.80 8.12
C LYS A 12 -17.73 -18.22 6.66
N ASN A 13 -18.85 -18.80 6.23
CA ASN A 13 -19.06 -19.29 4.86
C ASN A 13 -17.98 -20.30 4.39
N GLY A 14 -17.44 -21.12 5.31
CA GLY A 14 -16.36 -22.08 5.02
C GLY A 14 -14.97 -21.46 4.90
N GLU A 15 -14.82 -20.15 5.14
CA GLU A 15 -13.53 -19.47 5.19
C GLU A 15 -13.09 -19.21 6.64
N LEU A 16 -11.83 -19.52 6.93
CA LEU A 16 -11.21 -19.19 8.21
C LEU A 16 -10.71 -17.74 8.22
N TYR A 17 -11.21 -16.97 9.18
CA TYR A 17 -10.74 -15.64 9.54
C TYR A 17 -9.94 -15.75 10.84
N VAL A 18 -8.72 -15.22 10.83
CA VAL A 18 -7.84 -15.18 12.02
C VAL A 18 -7.61 -13.71 12.36
N GLY A 19 -8.04 -13.30 13.55
CA GLY A 19 -7.85 -11.94 14.07
C GLY A 19 -7.00 -11.96 15.34
N LEU A 20 -6.55 -10.78 15.78
CA LEU A 20 -6.02 -10.61 17.12
C LEU A 20 -7.20 -10.59 18.12
N SER A 21 -7.07 -11.34 19.21
CA SER A 21 -7.94 -11.16 20.39
C SER A 21 -7.64 -9.81 21.05
N ASP A 22 -8.46 -9.36 21.99
CA ASP A 22 -8.16 -8.10 22.70
C ASP A 22 -6.87 -8.20 23.55
N GLN A 23 -6.56 -9.39 24.09
CA GLN A 23 -5.25 -9.70 24.67
C GLN A 23 -4.12 -9.62 23.62
N GLY A 24 -4.35 -10.13 22.41
CA GLY A 24 -3.43 -10.03 21.27
C GLY A 24 -3.18 -8.60 20.83
N LYS A 25 -4.23 -7.77 20.73
CA LYS A 25 -4.13 -6.34 20.43
C LYS A 25 -3.34 -5.61 21.51
N SER A 26 -3.62 -5.86 22.79
CA SER A 26 -2.90 -5.27 23.91
C SER A 26 -1.41 -5.68 23.92
N PHE A 27 -1.12 -6.96 23.66
CA PHE A 27 0.24 -7.46 23.52
C PHE A 27 0.99 -6.80 22.35
N VAL A 28 0.36 -6.69 21.17
CA VAL A 28 0.96 -6.03 20.00
C VAL A 28 1.14 -4.53 20.24
N LYS A 29 0.18 -3.85 20.89
CA LYS A 29 0.31 -2.44 21.26
C LYS A 29 1.51 -2.21 22.18
N LYS A 30 1.63 -3.01 23.25
CA LYS A 30 2.80 -2.95 24.15
C LYS A 30 4.10 -3.30 23.41
N LEU A 31 4.08 -4.26 22.48
CA LEU A 31 5.25 -4.56 21.64
C LEU A 31 5.66 -3.36 20.78
N LEU A 32 4.72 -2.66 20.14
CA LEU A 32 4.98 -1.48 19.31
C LEU A 32 5.44 -0.27 20.14
N GLU A 33 4.87 -0.05 21.33
CA GLU A 33 5.38 0.90 22.32
C GLU A 33 6.84 0.55 22.69
N LEU A 34 7.13 -0.75 22.88
CA LEU A 34 8.49 -1.26 23.11
C LEU A 34 9.43 -1.22 21.87
N LEU A 35 8.95 -0.76 20.72
CA LEU A 35 9.79 -0.37 19.56
C LEU A 35 9.91 1.15 19.37
N SER A 36 9.01 1.95 19.96
CA SER A 36 9.02 3.41 19.86
C SER A 36 10.33 4.02 20.41
N PRO A 37 10.91 5.04 19.74
CA PRO A 37 12.08 5.77 20.24
C PRO A 37 11.76 6.72 21.41
N ILE A 38 10.49 7.01 21.68
CA ILE A 38 10.03 7.84 22.82
C ILE A 38 9.43 6.93 23.88
N ARG A 39 10.01 6.90 25.09
CA ARG A 39 9.61 6.00 26.19
C ARG A 39 10.26 6.37 27.52
N ASP A 40 9.70 5.81 28.60
CA ASP A 40 10.33 5.70 29.91
C ASP A 40 11.30 4.50 30.00
N SER A 41 12.21 4.55 30.97
CA SER A 41 13.46 3.77 31.02
C SER A 41 13.34 2.27 31.34
N ASP A 42 12.22 1.83 31.93
CA ASP A 42 12.26 0.66 32.82
C ASP A 42 11.92 -0.67 32.13
N GLU A 43 11.42 -0.64 30.88
CA GLU A 43 11.24 -1.82 30.04
C GLU A 43 11.96 -1.66 28.69
N VAL A 44 13.15 -2.26 28.58
CA VAL A 44 13.97 -2.26 27.36
C VAL A 44 14.04 -3.68 26.79
N LEU A 45 13.55 -3.85 25.55
CA LEU A 45 13.83 -5.06 24.76
C LEU A 45 15.31 -5.08 24.38
N ASP A 46 15.96 -6.22 24.57
CA ASP A 46 17.32 -6.47 24.10
C ASP A 46 17.49 -6.05 22.64
N THR A 47 18.60 -5.37 22.32
CA THR A 47 18.83 -4.82 20.97
C THR A 47 18.68 -5.86 19.85
N PRO A 48 19.19 -7.10 19.97
CA PRO A 48 18.95 -8.16 18.98
C PRO A 48 17.45 -8.53 18.80
N VAL A 49 16.67 -8.56 19.89
CA VAL A 49 15.23 -8.85 19.86
C VAL A 49 14.48 -7.72 19.15
N ARG A 50 14.78 -6.47 19.50
CA ARG A 50 14.24 -5.27 18.84
C ARG A 50 14.54 -5.27 17.33
N LEU A 51 15.79 -5.55 16.94
CA LEU A 51 16.20 -5.61 15.52
C LEU A 51 15.46 -6.71 14.75
N ASN A 52 15.31 -7.90 15.33
CA ASN A 52 14.57 -8.99 14.71
C ASN A 52 13.08 -8.65 14.52
N ILE A 53 12.42 -8.07 15.53
CA ILE A 53 11.01 -7.65 15.42
C ILE A 53 10.85 -6.59 14.33
N SER A 54 11.72 -5.57 14.31
CA SER A 54 11.70 -4.55 13.26
C SER A 54 11.88 -5.13 11.85
N LYS A 55 12.76 -6.14 11.69
CA LYS A 55 12.97 -6.83 10.42
C LYS A 55 11.72 -7.59 9.96
N GLU A 56 11.05 -8.30 10.87
CA GLU A 56 9.79 -9.02 10.55
C GLU A 56 8.65 -8.06 10.21
N LEU A 57 8.54 -6.93 10.91
CA LEU A 57 7.56 -5.88 10.60
C LEU A 57 7.81 -5.27 9.20
N VAL A 58 9.05 -4.87 8.89
CA VAL A 58 9.42 -4.34 7.57
C VAL A 58 9.16 -5.38 6.49
N THR A 59 9.49 -6.65 6.71
CA THR A 59 9.22 -7.76 5.78
C THR A 59 7.71 -7.92 5.53
N SER A 60 6.90 -7.88 6.60
CA SER A 60 5.43 -7.98 6.52
C SER A 60 4.79 -6.82 5.77
N ILE A 61 5.25 -5.59 6.02
CA ILE A 61 4.77 -4.38 5.31
C ILE A 61 5.17 -4.44 3.84
N ASN A 62 6.40 -4.85 3.51
CA ASN A 62 6.85 -5.01 2.13
C ASN A 62 6.05 -6.11 1.40
N LEU A 63 5.76 -7.24 2.05
CA LEU A 63 4.92 -8.30 1.52
C LEU A 63 3.50 -7.80 1.23
N TYR A 64 2.87 -7.10 2.18
CA TYR A 64 1.55 -6.48 2.00
C TYR A 64 1.54 -5.50 0.83
N ARG A 65 2.54 -4.61 0.76
CA ARG A 65 2.70 -3.64 -0.33
C ARG A 65 2.76 -4.32 -1.70
N LEU A 66 3.60 -5.35 -1.83
CA LEU A 66 3.76 -6.10 -3.07
C LEU A 66 2.50 -6.89 -3.44
N ILE A 67 1.79 -7.48 -2.47
CA ILE A 67 0.52 -8.19 -2.74
C ILE A 67 -0.53 -7.23 -3.30
N VAL A 68 -0.73 -6.09 -2.63
CA VAL A 68 -1.76 -5.11 -3.00
C VAL A 68 -1.41 -4.40 -4.32
N HIS A 69 -0.16 -4.00 -4.55
CA HIS A 69 0.25 -3.45 -5.86
C HIS A 69 0.12 -4.46 -7.00
N ALA A 70 0.59 -5.71 -6.85
CA ALA A 70 0.50 -6.70 -7.91
C ALA A 70 -0.94 -7.12 -8.20
N GLY A 71 -1.77 -7.19 -7.16
CA GLY A 71 -3.18 -7.58 -7.24
C GLY A 71 -4.12 -6.51 -7.81
N LEU A 72 -3.86 -5.23 -7.53
CA LEU A 72 -4.69 -4.10 -8.00
C LEU A 72 -4.11 -3.37 -9.23
N SER A 73 -2.89 -3.73 -9.65
CA SER A 73 -2.29 -3.27 -10.91
C SER A 73 -3.18 -3.64 -12.11
N ARG A 74 -3.41 -2.68 -13.01
CA ARG A 74 -4.09 -2.90 -14.31
C ARG A 74 -3.47 -4.05 -15.12
N LYS A 75 -2.17 -4.33 -14.92
CA LYS A 75 -1.44 -5.40 -15.60
C LYS A 75 -1.67 -6.79 -14.98
N GLY A 76 -2.15 -6.87 -13.74
CA GLY A 76 -2.16 -8.11 -12.92
C GLY A 76 -0.77 -8.62 -12.55
N TYR A 77 0.26 -7.80 -12.72
CA TYR A 77 1.65 -8.09 -12.42
C TYR A 77 2.44 -6.80 -12.14
N LEU A 78 3.63 -6.96 -11.53
CA LEU A 78 4.68 -5.95 -11.42
C LEU A 78 5.93 -6.45 -12.15
N ILE A 79 6.65 -5.57 -12.84
CA ILE A 79 8.02 -5.89 -13.28
C ILE A 79 8.91 -5.95 -12.02
N LEU A 80 9.93 -6.82 -11.96
CA LEU A 80 10.81 -6.89 -10.78
C LEU A 80 11.40 -5.53 -10.38
N GLU A 81 11.75 -4.68 -11.35
CA GLU A 81 12.20 -3.30 -11.12
C GLU A 81 11.12 -2.40 -10.49
N GLU A 82 9.85 -2.55 -10.89
CA GLU A 82 8.73 -1.85 -10.26
C GLU A 82 8.57 -2.32 -8.82
N ALA A 83 8.63 -3.64 -8.58
CA ALA A 83 8.54 -4.24 -7.26
C ALA A 83 9.67 -3.78 -6.32
N SER A 84 10.93 -3.71 -6.80
CA SER A 84 12.09 -3.26 -6.02
C SER A 84 11.93 -1.85 -5.45
N ARG A 85 11.27 -0.95 -6.20
CA ARG A 85 11.04 0.45 -5.80
C ARG A 85 9.96 0.60 -4.72
N LEU A 86 9.14 -0.42 -4.49
CA LEU A 86 8.03 -0.42 -3.51
C LEU A 86 8.47 -0.91 -2.11
N VAL A 87 9.58 -1.63 -2.06
CA VAL A 87 10.23 -2.12 -0.83
C VAL A 87 10.88 -0.96 -0.09
N ILE A 88 10.65 -0.86 1.22
CA ILE A 88 11.03 0.27 2.08
C ILE A 88 12.55 0.58 2.08
N ASP A 89 13.41 -0.37 1.69
CA ASP A 89 14.87 -0.22 1.58
C ASP A 89 15.40 -0.12 0.14
N GLY A 90 14.57 0.30 -0.83
CA GLY A 90 15.01 0.53 -2.22
C GLY A 90 15.49 -0.74 -2.95
N GLY A 91 15.01 -1.91 -2.54
CA GLY A 91 15.25 -3.19 -3.22
C GLY A 91 16.28 -4.12 -2.59
N ARG A 92 17.11 -3.70 -1.61
CA ARG A 92 18.11 -4.61 -0.99
C ARG A 92 17.51 -5.91 -0.44
N ASN A 93 16.27 -5.83 0.07
CA ASN A 93 15.56 -6.97 0.66
C ASN A 93 14.60 -7.69 -0.30
N ILE A 94 14.45 -7.26 -1.57
CA ILE A 94 13.43 -7.87 -2.44
C ILE A 94 13.75 -9.33 -2.79
N ASN A 95 15.02 -9.67 -3.05
CA ASN A 95 15.38 -11.05 -3.39
C ASN A 95 15.07 -12.01 -2.23
N ILE A 96 15.27 -11.58 -0.98
CA ILE A 96 14.94 -12.37 0.23
C ILE A 96 13.42 -12.61 0.33
N ILE A 97 12.62 -11.56 0.06
CA ILE A 97 11.15 -11.65 0.01
C ILE A 97 10.72 -12.60 -1.12
N LEU A 98 11.31 -12.49 -2.31
CA LEU A 98 11.00 -13.34 -3.45
C LEU A 98 11.36 -14.80 -3.19
N GLU A 99 12.56 -15.09 -2.66
CA GLU A 99 12.97 -16.46 -2.34
C GLU A 99 12.07 -17.10 -1.29
N SER A 100 11.65 -16.33 -0.29
CA SER A 100 10.83 -16.80 0.83
C SER A 100 9.35 -16.97 0.45
N PHE A 101 8.82 -16.14 -0.47
CA PHE A 101 7.39 -16.10 -0.80
C PHE A 101 7.02 -16.55 -2.23
N THR A 102 7.98 -17.07 -3.00
CA THR A 102 7.72 -17.77 -4.29
C THR A 102 7.83 -19.29 -4.20
N ARG A 103 8.25 -19.82 -3.05
CA ARG A 103 8.45 -21.24 -2.76
C ARG A 103 7.40 -21.77 -1.77
N ASN A 104 7.17 -23.07 -1.78
CA ASN A 104 6.33 -23.73 -0.77
C ASN A 104 7.02 -23.71 0.60
N PRO A 105 6.29 -23.64 1.73
CA PRO A 105 4.83 -23.75 1.84
C PRO A 105 4.05 -22.43 1.66
N THR A 106 4.71 -21.28 1.76
CA THR A 106 4.11 -19.93 1.73
C THR A 106 4.33 -19.24 0.40
N ARG A 107 3.63 -19.71 -0.64
CA ARG A 107 3.75 -19.21 -2.01
C ARG A 107 2.70 -18.14 -2.31
N PHE A 108 2.99 -16.90 -1.91
CA PHE A 108 2.15 -15.75 -2.24
C PHE A 108 2.35 -15.27 -3.68
N PHE A 109 3.53 -15.50 -4.26
CA PHE A 109 3.89 -15.02 -5.59
C PHE A 109 4.38 -16.12 -6.53
N LYS A 110 4.26 -15.85 -7.82
CA LYS A 110 4.94 -16.57 -8.90
C LYS A 110 5.72 -15.58 -9.76
N ILE A 111 6.92 -16.00 -10.19
CA ILE A 111 7.71 -15.26 -11.17
C ILE A 111 7.44 -15.87 -12.55
N ALA A 112 7.21 -15.02 -13.54
CA ALA A 112 7.01 -15.40 -14.93
C ALA A 112 7.78 -14.45 -15.86
N LYS A 113 7.96 -14.81 -17.13
CA LYS A 113 8.48 -13.90 -18.16
C LYS A 113 7.36 -13.28 -18.97
N HIS A 114 7.36 -11.96 -19.09
CA HIS A 114 6.44 -11.22 -19.95
C HIS A 114 7.23 -10.19 -20.79
N LYS A 115 7.14 -10.28 -22.12
CA LYS A 115 7.86 -9.42 -23.07
C LYS A 115 9.36 -9.30 -22.77
N GLY A 116 10.00 -10.42 -22.47
CA GLY A 116 11.44 -10.50 -22.16
C GLY A 116 11.86 -10.03 -20.77
N LYS A 117 10.94 -9.53 -19.94
CA LYS A 117 11.21 -9.12 -18.55
C LYS A 117 10.63 -10.10 -17.56
N ASP A 118 11.33 -10.31 -16.44
CA ASP A 118 10.78 -11.07 -15.31
C ASP A 118 9.74 -10.21 -14.56
N VAL A 119 8.58 -10.82 -14.31
CA VAL A 119 7.43 -10.20 -13.67
C VAL A 119 6.96 -11.00 -12.46
N LEU A 120 6.60 -10.28 -11.41
CA LEU A 120 5.98 -10.78 -10.20
C LEU A 120 4.46 -10.77 -10.36
N MET A 121 3.83 -11.93 -10.18
CA MET A 121 2.38 -12.08 -10.15
C MET A 121 1.96 -12.71 -8.83
N LEU A 122 0.71 -12.50 -8.42
CA LEU A 122 0.13 -13.28 -7.32
C LEU A 122 -0.04 -14.74 -7.73
N ASP A 123 0.26 -15.65 -6.80
CA ASP A 123 -0.20 -17.04 -6.84
C ASP A 123 -1.47 -17.19 -5.98
N LYS A 124 -2.09 -18.37 -5.94
CA LYS A 124 -3.39 -18.62 -5.30
C LYS A 124 -3.47 -18.07 -3.86
N GLN A 125 -2.47 -18.36 -3.01
CA GLN A 125 -2.43 -17.84 -1.64
C GLN A 125 -2.33 -16.30 -1.60
N GLY A 126 -1.59 -15.69 -2.51
CA GLY A 126 -1.49 -14.22 -2.62
C GLY A 126 -2.81 -13.56 -3.01
N VAL A 127 -3.58 -14.20 -3.89
CA VAL A 127 -4.94 -13.74 -4.25
C VAL A 127 -5.92 -13.89 -3.08
N GLU A 128 -5.83 -14.97 -2.31
CA GLU A 128 -6.63 -15.18 -1.09
C GLU A 128 -6.32 -14.14 -0.02
N VAL A 129 -5.04 -13.78 0.18
CA VAL A 129 -4.63 -12.67 1.06
C VAL A 129 -5.14 -11.33 0.54
N LEU A 130 -4.95 -11.03 -0.75
CA LEU A 130 -5.42 -9.80 -1.39
C LEU A 130 -6.89 -9.54 -1.10
N LYS A 131 -7.75 -10.55 -1.31
CA LYS A 131 -9.21 -10.45 -1.10
C LYS A 131 -9.61 -10.04 0.31
N LYS A 132 -8.77 -10.32 1.31
CA LYS A 132 -9.02 -9.98 2.72
C LYS A 132 -8.54 -8.57 3.08
N THR A 133 -7.72 -7.91 2.24
CA THR A 133 -7.18 -6.56 2.51
C THR A 133 -8.25 -5.46 2.44
N PRO A 134 -8.11 -4.36 3.21
CA PRO A 134 -8.99 -3.18 3.09
C PRO A 134 -8.97 -2.59 1.68
N HIS A 135 -7.79 -2.47 1.08
CA HIS A 135 -7.57 -1.95 -0.28
C HIS A 135 -8.41 -2.69 -1.33
N TYR A 136 -8.46 -4.03 -1.28
CA TYR A 136 -9.28 -4.80 -2.22
C TYR A 136 -10.79 -4.56 -2.03
N LYS A 137 -11.28 -4.46 -0.80
CA LYS A 137 -12.70 -4.18 -0.51
C LYS A 137 -13.11 -2.82 -1.08
N VAL A 138 -12.34 -1.78 -0.77
CA VAL A 138 -12.58 -0.42 -1.29
C VAL A 138 -12.45 -0.37 -2.82
N PHE A 139 -11.55 -1.14 -3.43
CA PHE A 139 -11.43 -1.27 -4.90
C PHE A 139 -12.64 -1.95 -5.54
N GLN A 140 -13.28 -2.92 -4.85
CA GLN A 140 -14.51 -3.54 -5.33
C GLN A 140 -15.74 -2.63 -5.16
N GLU A 141 -15.82 -1.90 -4.05
CA GLU A 141 -17.01 -1.11 -3.70
C GLU A 141 -17.03 0.31 -4.29
N ASN A 142 -15.86 0.95 -4.43
CA ASN A 142 -15.75 2.35 -4.86
C ASN A 142 -15.20 2.49 -6.29
N PRO A 143 -16.05 2.86 -7.29
CA PRO A 143 -15.63 2.99 -8.68
C PRO A 143 -14.68 4.18 -8.93
N ILE A 144 -14.76 5.23 -8.12
CA ILE A 144 -13.85 6.40 -8.22
C ILE A 144 -12.45 5.95 -7.79
N TYR A 145 -12.33 5.32 -6.62
CA TYR A 145 -11.04 4.78 -6.16
C TYR A 145 -10.48 3.77 -7.16
N ARG A 146 -11.30 2.83 -7.67
CA ARG A 146 -10.89 1.90 -8.74
C ARG A 146 -10.29 2.61 -9.96
N LEU A 147 -10.96 3.65 -10.47
CA LEU A 147 -10.47 4.45 -11.60
C LEU A 147 -9.13 5.13 -11.25
N LEU A 148 -9.02 5.71 -10.05
CA LEU A 148 -7.80 6.37 -9.58
C LEU A 148 -6.61 5.41 -9.45
N VAL A 149 -6.82 4.18 -8.94
CA VAL A 149 -5.79 3.13 -8.92
C VAL A 149 -5.36 2.74 -10.33
N VAL A 150 -6.31 2.60 -11.26
CA VAL A 150 -6.04 2.27 -12.66
C VAL A 150 -5.26 3.37 -13.40
N LEU A 151 -5.56 4.64 -13.13
CA LEU A 151 -4.89 5.80 -13.75
C LEU A 151 -3.50 6.06 -13.17
N THR A 152 -3.36 5.99 -11.85
CA THR A 152 -2.09 6.32 -11.17
C THR A 152 -1.15 5.12 -11.01
N GLY A 153 -1.66 3.90 -11.18
CA GLY A 153 -0.92 2.65 -10.95
C GLY A 153 -0.56 2.39 -9.48
N SER A 154 -1.15 3.13 -8.52
CA SER A 154 -0.95 2.90 -7.09
C SER A 154 -2.30 2.83 -6.35
N PRO A 155 -2.45 1.91 -5.39
CA PRO A 155 -3.61 1.86 -4.51
C PRO A 155 -3.46 2.66 -3.20
N TRP A 156 -2.29 3.24 -2.88
CA TRP A 156 -2.14 4.09 -1.69
C TRP A 156 -2.70 5.51 -1.92
N ALA A 157 -3.52 6.01 -1.00
CA ALA A 157 -4.17 7.32 -1.15
C ALA A 157 -3.13 8.44 -1.26
N ARG A 158 -2.04 8.36 -0.50
CA ARG A 158 -0.92 9.33 -0.57
C ARG A 158 -0.22 9.35 -1.94
N GLU A 159 -0.03 8.20 -2.58
CA GLU A 159 0.62 8.12 -3.90
C GLU A 159 -0.31 8.55 -5.03
N ILE A 160 -1.61 8.22 -4.92
CA ILE A 160 -2.65 8.70 -5.82
C ILE A 160 -2.72 10.23 -5.76
N SER A 161 -2.86 10.81 -4.56
CA SER A 161 -2.87 12.26 -4.31
C SER A 161 -1.62 12.93 -4.86
N GLY A 162 -0.43 12.41 -4.57
CA GLY A 162 0.83 12.95 -5.09
C GLY A 162 0.86 13.03 -6.62
N LYS A 163 0.54 11.92 -7.32
CA LYS A 163 0.53 11.87 -8.79
C LYS A 163 -0.53 12.79 -9.40
N LEU A 164 -1.72 12.86 -8.82
CA LEU A 164 -2.78 13.78 -9.25
C LEU A 164 -2.37 15.24 -9.06
N ASN A 165 -1.81 15.60 -7.90
CA ASN A 165 -1.37 16.96 -7.61
C ASN A 165 -0.25 17.40 -8.58
N THR A 166 0.70 16.53 -8.91
CA THR A 166 1.71 16.82 -9.94
C THR A 166 1.08 17.02 -11.31
N PHE A 167 0.19 16.13 -11.75
CA PHE A 167 -0.47 16.24 -13.06
C PHE A 167 -1.33 17.50 -13.18
N LEU A 168 -2.19 17.76 -12.19
CA LEU A 168 -3.06 18.93 -12.16
C LEU A 168 -2.25 20.22 -12.00
N GLY A 169 -1.15 20.21 -11.24
CA GLY A 169 -0.24 21.36 -11.13
C GLY A 169 0.43 21.72 -12.45
N VAL A 170 0.88 20.72 -13.23
CA VAL A 170 1.39 20.94 -14.60
C VAL A 170 0.29 21.51 -15.52
N LEU A 171 -0.95 21.03 -15.38
CA LEU A 171 -2.08 21.52 -16.16
C LEU A 171 -2.47 22.96 -15.81
N VAL A 172 -2.47 23.33 -14.51
CA VAL A 172 -2.67 24.71 -14.05
C VAL A 172 -1.57 25.62 -14.59
N ALA A 173 -0.29 25.22 -14.46
CA ALA A 173 0.83 26.01 -14.98
C ALA A 173 0.71 26.23 -16.49
N GLY A 174 0.49 25.16 -17.26
CA GLY A 174 0.36 25.24 -18.72
C GLY A 174 -0.83 26.07 -19.19
N THR A 175 -1.97 26.00 -18.49
CA THR A 175 -3.16 26.81 -18.82
C THR A 175 -2.98 28.28 -18.47
N ILE A 176 -2.33 28.62 -17.36
CA ILE A 176 -1.97 30.00 -17.03
C ILE A 176 -0.97 30.55 -18.06
N THR A 177 0.08 29.80 -18.41
CA THR A 177 1.05 30.23 -19.45
C THR A 177 0.37 30.44 -20.81
N MET A 178 -0.53 29.56 -21.23
CA MET A 178 -1.32 29.76 -22.46
C MET A 178 -2.27 30.96 -22.38
N SER A 179 -2.84 31.26 -21.21
CA SER A 179 -3.68 32.46 -21.02
C SER A 179 -2.89 33.73 -21.27
N ILE A 180 -1.65 33.79 -20.77
CA ILE A 180 -0.74 34.93 -20.91
C ILE A 180 -0.27 35.05 -22.37
N LEU A 181 0.07 33.94 -23.03
CA LEU A 181 0.57 33.93 -24.41
C LEU A 181 -0.50 34.25 -25.47
N LEU A 182 -1.75 33.95 -25.19
CA LEU A 182 -2.87 34.08 -26.14
C LEU A 182 -3.88 35.15 -25.73
N GLU A 183 -3.64 35.91 -24.65
CA GLU A 183 -4.53 36.92 -24.07
C GLU A 183 -6.00 36.45 -23.89
N THR A 184 -6.19 35.15 -23.60
CA THR A 184 -7.52 34.52 -23.59
C THR A 184 -8.01 34.20 -22.18
N PHE A 185 -9.29 34.48 -21.94
CA PHE A 185 -9.96 34.18 -20.67
C PHE A 185 -10.27 32.68 -20.48
N ILE A 186 -10.44 31.92 -21.57
CA ILE A 186 -10.85 30.52 -21.51
C ILE A 186 -9.80 29.63 -20.80
N PRO A 187 -8.50 29.68 -21.13
CA PRO A 187 -7.50 28.87 -20.41
C PRO A 187 -7.34 29.32 -18.95
N LEU A 188 -7.58 30.61 -18.63
CA LEU A 188 -7.51 31.13 -17.27
C LEU A 188 -8.61 30.53 -16.38
N ALA A 189 -9.84 30.47 -16.90
CA ALA A 189 -10.95 29.82 -16.22
C ALA A 189 -10.70 28.31 -15.99
N ILE A 190 -10.05 27.62 -16.94
CA ILE A 190 -9.64 26.22 -16.78
C ILE A 190 -8.59 26.08 -15.67
N GLY A 191 -7.60 26.97 -15.61
CA GLY A 191 -6.57 26.98 -14.56
C GLY A 191 -7.15 27.18 -13.16
N ILE A 192 -8.10 28.12 -13.00
CA ILE A 192 -8.81 28.36 -11.74
C ILE A 192 -9.66 27.14 -11.35
N GLY A 193 -10.47 26.60 -12.27
CA GLY A 193 -11.30 25.43 -12.02
C GLY A 193 -10.48 24.20 -11.61
N THR A 194 -9.36 23.97 -12.28
CA THR A 194 -8.41 22.89 -11.95
C THR A 194 -7.81 23.08 -10.55
N SER A 195 -7.50 24.32 -10.15
CA SER A 195 -6.96 24.63 -8.82
C SER A 195 -7.97 24.35 -7.70
N VAL A 196 -9.25 24.68 -7.90
CA VAL A 196 -10.33 24.30 -6.96
C VAL A 196 -10.47 22.78 -6.86
N LEU A 197 -10.32 22.07 -7.98
CA LEU A 197 -10.40 20.61 -8.04
C LEU A 197 -9.22 19.94 -7.28
N ILE A 198 -8.01 20.49 -7.35
CA ILE A 198 -6.85 20.09 -6.52
C ILE A 198 -7.21 20.20 -5.03
N ILE A 199 -7.75 21.35 -4.59
CA ILE A 199 -8.08 21.58 -3.18
C ILE A 199 -9.17 20.59 -2.72
N GLY A 200 -10.22 20.40 -3.50
CA GLY A 200 -11.29 19.44 -3.22
C GLY A 200 -10.80 18.00 -3.14
N LEU A 201 -9.94 17.55 -4.07
CA LEU A 201 -9.34 16.22 -4.04
C LEU A 201 -8.50 16.01 -2.78
N ASN A 202 -7.68 16.99 -2.38
CA ASN A 202 -6.84 16.85 -1.18
C ASN A 202 -7.67 16.75 0.11
N LEU A 203 -8.82 17.42 0.19
CA LEU A 203 -9.77 17.25 1.31
C LEU A 203 -10.40 15.85 1.32
N VAL A 204 -10.72 15.27 0.16
CA VAL A 204 -11.21 13.89 0.05
C VAL A 204 -10.10 12.89 0.41
N PHE A 205 -8.87 13.08 -0.04
CA PHE A 205 -7.74 12.22 0.32
C PHE A 205 -7.35 12.35 1.79
N ALA A 206 -7.53 13.49 2.44
CA ALA A 206 -7.37 13.61 3.89
C ALA A 206 -8.36 12.73 4.66
N ARG A 207 -9.58 12.53 4.13
CA ARG A 207 -10.54 11.55 4.68
C ARG A 207 -10.21 10.10 4.31
N LEU A 208 -9.75 9.83 3.09
CA LEU A 208 -9.34 8.48 2.67
C LEU A 208 -8.01 8.04 3.32
N GLY A 209 -7.18 8.98 3.77
CA GLY A 209 -5.94 8.70 4.50
C GLY A 209 -6.14 7.99 5.84
N PHE A 210 -7.36 7.97 6.38
CA PHE A 210 -7.71 7.08 7.49
C PHE A 210 -7.62 5.60 7.11
N ILE A 211 -7.83 5.24 5.84
CA ILE A 211 -7.69 3.85 5.32
C ILE A 211 -6.20 3.44 5.20
N ASP A 212 -5.31 4.42 5.05
CA ASP A 212 -3.85 4.22 5.11
C ASP A 212 -3.34 4.17 6.58
N ALA A 213 -4.20 4.38 7.58
CA ALA A 213 -3.86 4.51 9.01
C ALA A 213 -4.50 3.45 9.94
N GLU A 214 -5.47 2.66 9.44
CA GLU A 214 -6.00 1.42 10.08
C GLU A 214 -5.18 0.17 9.70
#